data_AF-A0A0B4RAE5-F1
#
_entry.id   AF-A0A0B4RAE5-F1
#
_cell.length_a   1.000
_cell.length_b   1.000
_cell.length_c   1.000
_cell.angle_alpha   90.00
_cell.angle_beta   90.00
_cell.angle_gamma   90.00
#
_symmetry.space_group_name_H-M   'P 1'
#
loop_
_entity.id
_entity.type
_entity.pdbx_description
1 polymer ?
#
loop_
_entity_poly.entity_id
_entity_poly.type
_entity_poly.pdbx_seq_one_letter_code
_entity_poly.pdbx_strand_id
1 'polypeptide(L)'
;MEKIRNEKGYALLLVMLLVVLFTIMGMGLLAMNMNAAKQFDLKEEQVQARHQAEMGVLHYQSELNKYVFNNRMTITDAVAFCNTVPVPKVESGTSTKKYTTILLKNECEIKNGEIVLKLESTGEVGERGNEVIEADLYLTNSTGVPTLPIPTGNEPVRRSDPGCIEKENGNNCLTTVEEFSDIPILTLQKGEYIFGNHLILNNLKIGGGNDSTLIVRKDLYIRKSIHSQNHTCLIVQGSLSLLNETYLENETYFGNKTYIFVYGDVNLFDVTAFQTRNSGIYINGDVYIKGKKIDPKPTWASSFPVNTATKDGCNLPGYGYKDLTKWRLIEKINATYK
;
A
#
# COMPACT_ATOMS: atom_id res chain seq x y z
N MET A 1 -43.82 -72.66 55.25
CA MET A 1 -43.11 -71.55 55.91
C MET A 1 -42.39 -70.75 54.84
N GLU A 2 -42.98 -69.64 54.40
CA GLU A 2 -42.35 -68.74 53.44
C GLU A 2 -41.36 -67.83 54.18
N LYS A 3 -40.07 -67.96 53.86
CA LYS A 3 -39.03 -67.06 54.35
C LYS A 3 -39.13 -65.74 53.57
N ILE A 4 -39.69 -64.71 54.20
CA ILE A 4 -39.65 -63.34 53.68
C ILE A 4 -38.17 -62.89 53.66
N ARG A 5 -37.59 -62.81 52.47
CA ARG A 5 -36.19 -62.46 52.22
C ARG A 5 -36.07 -60.93 52.22
N ASN A 6 -35.30 -60.38 53.15
CA ASN A 6 -35.18 -58.94 53.37
C ASN A 6 -34.25 -58.28 52.33
N GLU A 7 -34.79 -57.80 51.22
CA GLU A 7 -34.02 -57.13 50.14
C GLU A 7 -33.97 -55.60 50.27
N LYS A 8 -34.50 -55.04 51.37
CA LYS A 8 -34.62 -53.58 51.54
C LYS A 8 -33.27 -52.84 51.70
N GLY A 9 -32.16 -53.55 51.91
CA GLY A 9 -30.82 -52.96 52.01
C GLY A 9 -30.12 -52.69 50.66
N TYR A 10 -30.47 -53.42 49.60
CA TYR A 10 -29.78 -53.31 48.30
C TYR A 10 -30.10 -52.01 47.55
N ALA A 11 -31.29 -51.46 47.75
CA ALA A 11 -31.70 -50.20 47.12
C ALA A 11 -30.79 -49.02 47.52
N LEU A 12 -30.39 -48.95 48.79
CA LEU A 12 -29.51 -47.89 49.28
C LEU A 12 -28.11 -47.99 48.64
N LEU A 13 -27.57 -49.20 48.54
CA LEU A 13 -26.26 -49.44 47.89
C LEU A 13 -26.28 -49.08 46.41
N LEU A 14 -27.37 -49.41 45.70
CA LEU A 14 -27.52 -49.07 44.29
C LEU A 14 -27.54 -47.56 44.08
N VAL A 15 -28.28 -46.81 44.91
CA VAL A 15 -28.32 -45.34 44.84
C VAL A 15 -26.94 -44.74 45.11
N MET A 16 -26.21 -45.21 46.12
CA MET A 16 -24.84 -44.72 46.37
C MET A 16 -23.91 -44.99 45.19
N LEU A 17 -23.95 -46.20 44.62
CA LEU A 17 -23.16 -46.53 43.44
C LEU A 17 -23.48 -45.61 42.25
N LEU A 18 -24.76 -45.32 42.05
CA LEU A 18 -25.26 -44.47 40.97
C LEU A 18 -24.81 -43.01 41.16
N VAL A 19 -24.84 -42.50 42.40
CA VAL A 19 -24.28 -41.17 42.73
C VAL A 19 -22.78 -41.12 42.49
N VAL A 20 -22.02 -42.15 42.86
CA VAL A 20 -20.57 -42.20 42.61
C VAL A 20 -20.27 -42.20 41.11
N LEU A 21 -20.98 -43.01 40.32
CA LEU A 21 -20.83 -43.05 38.87
C LEU A 21 -21.10 -41.68 38.22
N PHE A 22 -22.20 -41.03 38.59
CA PHE A 22 -22.48 -39.68 38.10
C PHE A 22 -21.47 -38.64 38.55
N THR A 23 -20.92 -38.77 39.76
CA THR A 23 -19.90 -37.84 40.26
C THR A 23 -18.60 -37.98 39.46
N ILE A 24 -18.16 -39.22 39.19
CA ILE A 24 -16.95 -39.49 38.37
C ILE A 24 -17.15 -38.96 36.95
N MET A 25 -18.32 -39.21 36.35
CA MET A 25 -18.64 -38.71 35.02
C MET A 25 -18.71 -37.19 34.97
N GLY A 26 -19.34 -36.57 35.97
CA GLY A 26 -19.44 -35.11 36.10
C GLY A 26 -18.07 -34.44 36.24
N MET A 27 -17.20 -34.97 37.10
CA MET A 27 -15.82 -34.49 37.23
C MET A 27 -15.01 -34.68 35.93
N GLY A 28 -15.21 -35.80 35.22
CA GLY A 28 -14.56 -36.05 33.94
C GLY A 28 -14.88 -35.00 32.88
N LEU A 29 -16.16 -34.60 32.76
CA LEU A 29 -16.59 -33.56 31.82
C LEU A 29 -16.03 -32.17 32.20
N LEU A 30 -16.01 -31.83 33.49
CA LEU A 30 -15.43 -30.56 33.95
C LEU A 30 -13.92 -30.50 33.66
N ALA A 31 -13.19 -31.59 33.92
CA ALA A 31 -11.77 -31.66 33.61
C ALA A 31 -11.47 -31.51 32.11
N MET A 32 -12.28 -32.14 31.25
CA MET A 32 -12.15 -32.00 29.79
C MET A 32 -12.40 -30.57 29.32
N ASN A 33 -13.43 -29.89 29.84
CA ASN A 33 -13.73 -28.50 29.48
C ASN A 33 -12.62 -27.53 29.93
N MET A 34 -12.08 -27.73 31.13
CA MET A 34 -10.98 -26.90 31.64
C MET A 34 -9.68 -27.11 30.84
N ASN A 35 -9.42 -28.34 30.38
CA ASN A 35 -8.29 -28.61 29.51
C ASN A 35 -8.48 -28.00 28.11
N ALA A 36 -9.69 -28.08 27.55
CA ALA A 36 -10.02 -27.46 26.28
C ALA A 36 -9.87 -25.93 26.34
N ALA A 37 -10.34 -25.28 27.41
CA ALA A 37 -10.17 -23.84 27.63
C ALA A 37 -8.69 -23.44 27.60
N LYS A 38 -7.83 -24.14 28.36
CA LYS A 38 -6.37 -23.89 28.34
C LYS A 38 -5.74 -24.07 26.96
N GLN A 39 -6.18 -25.07 26.20
CA GLN A 39 -5.69 -25.26 24.83
C GLN A 39 -6.13 -24.15 23.89
N PHE A 40 -7.34 -23.60 24.08
CA PHE A 40 -7.80 -22.45 23.31
C PHE A 40 -7.00 -21.19 23.64
N ASP A 41 -6.74 -20.92 24.92
CA ASP A 41 -5.93 -19.78 25.33
C ASP A 41 -4.51 -19.85 24.73
N LEU A 42 -3.85 -21.02 24.81
CA LEU A 42 -2.53 -21.23 24.22
C LEU A 42 -2.54 -21.05 22.70
N LYS A 43 -3.55 -21.59 22.03
CA LYS A 43 -3.69 -21.45 20.57
C LYS A 43 -3.96 -20.00 20.18
N GLU A 44 -4.74 -19.27 20.97
CA GLU A 44 -5.00 -17.85 20.75
C GLU A 44 -3.73 -17.02 20.91
N GLU A 45 -2.98 -17.22 22.00
CA GLU A 45 -1.68 -16.56 22.22
C GLU A 45 -0.72 -16.84 21.07
N GLN A 46 -0.65 -18.08 20.60
CA GLN A 46 0.18 -18.49 19.48
C GLN A 46 -0.22 -17.78 18.17
N VAL A 47 -1.52 -17.76 17.85
CA VAL A 47 -2.04 -17.06 16.66
C VAL A 47 -1.77 -15.57 16.74
N GLN A 48 -1.93 -14.96 17.91
CA GLN A 48 -1.64 -13.54 18.11
C GLN A 48 -0.14 -13.24 17.97
N ALA A 49 0.75 -14.08 18.52
CA ALA A 49 2.19 -13.93 18.40
C ALA A 49 2.64 -14.03 16.93
N ARG A 50 2.11 -15.02 16.20
CA ARG A 50 2.32 -15.13 14.75
C ARG A 50 1.88 -13.87 14.01
N HIS A 51 0.69 -13.34 14.34
CA HIS A 51 0.21 -12.11 13.72
C HIS A 51 1.14 -10.92 14.00
N GLN A 52 1.71 -10.81 15.20
CA GLN A 52 2.70 -9.78 15.51
C GLN A 52 3.98 -9.94 14.67
N ALA A 53 4.48 -11.17 14.51
CA ALA A 53 5.64 -11.43 13.65
C ALA A 53 5.36 -11.06 12.17
N GLU A 54 4.17 -11.37 11.66
CA GLU A 54 3.76 -10.98 10.29
C GLU A 54 3.71 -9.46 10.15
N MET A 55 3.19 -8.73 11.14
CA MET A 55 3.21 -7.26 11.15
C MET A 55 4.62 -6.70 11.18
N GLY A 56 5.56 -7.34 11.88
CA GLY A 56 6.96 -6.95 11.89
C GLY A 56 7.61 -7.03 10.52
N VAL A 57 7.36 -8.12 9.78
CA VAL A 57 7.84 -8.27 8.39
C VAL A 57 7.29 -7.15 7.49
N LEU A 58 5.98 -6.88 7.56
CA LEU A 58 5.35 -5.82 6.75
C LEU A 58 5.87 -4.43 7.11
N HIS A 59 6.08 -4.15 8.39
CA HIS A 59 6.63 -2.87 8.81
C HIS A 59 8.06 -2.67 8.31
N TYR A 60 8.92 -3.68 8.44
CA TYR A 60 10.27 -3.64 7.88
C TYR A 60 10.25 -3.46 6.36
N GLN A 61 9.35 -4.15 5.66
CA GLN A 61 9.17 -3.99 4.22
C GLN A 61 8.84 -2.54 3.83
N SER A 62 7.96 -1.88 4.60
CA SER A 62 7.62 -0.47 4.40
C SER A 62 8.83 0.45 4.61
N GLU A 63 9.55 0.28 5.72
CA GLU A 63 10.76 1.07 6.02
C GLU A 63 11.87 0.84 5.00
N LEU A 64 12.07 -0.40 4.54
CA LEU A 64 13.00 -0.73 3.46
C LEU A 64 12.59 -0.03 2.17
N ASN A 65 11.30 0.00 1.83
CA ASN A 65 10.81 0.71 0.65
C ASN A 65 11.09 2.22 0.73
N LYS A 66 10.88 2.84 1.91
CA LYS A 66 11.23 4.25 2.14
C LYS A 66 12.74 4.47 2.01
N TYR A 67 13.56 3.60 2.60
CA TYR A 67 15.01 3.69 2.51
C TYR A 67 15.51 3.58 1.07
N VAL A 68 15.05 2.56 0.34
CA VAL A 68 15.38 2.35 -1.07
C VAL A 68 14.93 3.56 -1.88
N PHE A 69 13.74 4.10 -1.59
CA PHE A 69 13.19 5.29 -2.24
C PHE A 69 14.06 6.53 -2.05
N ASN A 70 14.50 6.79 -0.81
CA ASN A 70 15.33 7.96 -0.49
C ASN A 70 16.76 7.83 -1.04
N ASN A 71 17.28 6.62 -1.12
CA ASN A 71 18.66 6.36 -1.56
C ASN A 71 18.81 5.95 -3.02
N ARG A 72 17.72 6.05 -3.82
CA ARG A 72 17.72 5.62 -5.23
C ARG A 72 18.99 6.08 -5.94
N MET A 73 19.31 7.37 -5.91
CA MET A 73 20.43 7.96 -6.68
C MET A 73 21.83 7.41 -6.34
N THR A 74 22.03 6.90 -5.13
CA THR A 74 23.35 6.44 -4.66
C THR A 74 23.57 4.94 -4.89
N ILE A 75 22.48 4.16 -5.05
CA ILE A 75 22.57 2.71 -5.23
C ILE A 75 22.86 2.41 -6.70
N THR A 76 24.13 2.37 -7.06
CA THR A 76 24.62 1.89 -8.37
C THR A 76 25.11 0.45 -8.33
N ASP A 77 25.51 -0.04 -7.15
CA ASP A 77 26.03 -1.38 -6.94
C ASP A 77 25.18 -2.13 -5.89
N ALA A 78 24.70 -3.32 -6.27
CA ALA A 78 23.94 -4.22 -5.42
C ALA A 78 24.75 -4.69 -4.19
N VAL A 79 26.05 -4.90 -4.37
CA VAL A 79 26.95 -5.36 -3.31
C VAL A 79 27.14 -4.23 -2.28
N ALA A 80 27.33 -3.00 -2.75
CA ALA A 80 27.38 -1.83 -1.88
C ALA A 80 26.07 -1.67 -1.10
N PHE A 81 24.92 -1.84 -1.75
CA PHE A 81 23.62 -1.80 -1.08
C PHE A 81 23.55 -2.82 0.07
N CYS A 82 23.85 -4.09 -0.20
CA CYS A 82 23.86 -5.14 0.83
C CYS A 82 24.70 -4.79 2.07
N ASN A 83 25.81 -4.07 1.88
CA ASN A 83 26.70 -3.66 2.97
C ASN A 83 26.20 -2.41 3.71
N THR A 84 25.39 -1.58 3.07
CA THR A 84 24.90 -0.30 3.62
C THR A 84 23.48 -0.33 4.12
N VAL A 85 22.68 -1.35 3.75
CA VAL A 85 21.29 -1.46 4.20
C VAL A 85 21.31 -1.42 5.72
N PRO A 86 20.71 -0.39 6.34
CA PRO A 86 20.64 -0.33 7.78
C PRO A 86 19.90 -1.57 8.24
N VAL A 87 20.34 -2.12 9.37
CA VAL A 87 19.60 -3.16 10.09
C VAL A 87 18.81 -2.43 11.16
N PRO A 88 17.67 -1.78 10.86
CA PRO A 88 16.85 -1.24 11.92
C PRO A 88 16.32 -2.44 12.70
N LYS A 89 16.77 -2.57 13.95
CA LYS A 89 15.99 -3.29 14.94
C LYS A 89 14.74 -2.46 15.16
N VAL A 90 13.62 -2.92 14.60
CA VAL A 90 12.35 -2.27 14.82
C VAL A 90 11.68 -2.97 15.99
N GLU A 91 11.61 -2.28 17.11
CA GLU A 91 10.79 -2.68 18.24
C GLU A 91 9.54 -1.79 18.21
N SER A 92 8.38 -2.41 18.02
CA SER A 92 7.10 -1.71 18.09
C SER A 92 6.09 -2.59 18.79
N GLY A 93 5.30 -1.98 19.67
CA GLY A 93 4.30 -2.71 20.44
C GLY A 93 3.91 -2.05 21.75
N THR A 94 2.88 -2.60 22.38
CA THR A 94 2.52 -2.29 23.77
C THR A 94 3.36 -3.15 24.73
N SER A 95 3.21 -2.98 26.04
CA SER A 95 3.87 -3.85 27.02
C SER A 95 3.52 -5.33 26.86
N THR A 96 2.37 -5.66 26.24
CA THR A 96 1.82 -7.02 26.15
C THR A 96 1.90 -7.65 24.76
N LYS A 97 2.11 -6.85 23.71
CA LYS A 97 2.23 -7.30 22.32
C LYS A 97 3.37 -6.56 21.66
N LYS A 98 4.41 -7.26 21.25
CA LYS A 98 5.57 -6.68 20.60
C LYS A 98 6.00 -7.53 19.43
N TYR A 99 6.69 -6.92 18.48
CA TYR A 99 7.52 -7.66 17.57
C TYR A 99 8.91 -7.06 17.54
N THR A 100 9.87 -7.92 17.22
CA THR A 100 11.24 -7.55 16.91
C THR A 100 11.57 -8.06 15.51
N THR A 101 12.34 -7.27 14.77
CA THR A 101 12.85 -7.67 13.46
C THR A 101 14.37 -7.63 13.47
N ILE A 102 14.98 -8.66 12.89
CA ILE A 102 16.41 -8.82 12.76
C ILE A 102 16.71 -9.19 11.33
N LEU A 103 17.47 -8.34 10.63
CA LEU A 103 18.05 -8.73 9.35
C LEU A 103 19.15 -9.76 9.64
N LEU A 104 19.03 -10.95 9.04
CA LEU A 104 20.01 -12.02 9.22
C LEU A 104 21.33 -11.58 8.55
N LYS A 105 22.34 -11.27 9.39
CA LYS A 105 23.64 -10.78 8.91
C LYS A 105 24.24 -11.81 7.95
N ASN A 106 24.74 -11.33 6.81
CA ASN A 106 25.30 -12.11 5.70
C ASN A 106 24.29 -12.81 4.77
N GLU A 107 23.00 -12.56 4.92
CA GLU A 107 21.96 -13.15 4.05
C GLU A 107 21.37 -12.14 3.05
N CYS A 108 22.19 -11.20 2.58
CA CYS A 108 21.89 -10.42 1.39
C CYS A 108 22.46 -11.16 0.18
N GLU A 109 21.62 -11.87 -0.56
CA GLU A 109 22.03 -12.68 -1.71
C GLU A 109 21.58 -12.02 -3.01
N ILE A 110 22.48 -11.93 -3.99
CA ILE A 110 22.12 -11.45 -5.33
C ILE A 110 21.82 -12.68 -6.19
N LYS A 111 20.55 -12.88 -6.57
CA LYS A 111 20.09 -13.98 -7.42
C LYS A 111 19.41 -13.42 -8.66
N ASN A 112 19.89 -13.80 -9.84
CA ASN A 112 19.28 -13.42 -11.13
C ASN A 112 19.09 -11.90 -11.32
N GLY A 113 19.98 -11.07 -10.76
CA GLY A 113 19.87 -9.61 -10.81
C GLY A 113 18.89 -9.02 -9.80
N GLU A 114 18.32 -9.83 -8.92
CA GLU A 114 17.52 -9.42 -7.76
C GLU A 114 18.37 -9.49 -6.49
N ILE A 115 18.17 -8.55 -5.57
CA ILE A 115 18.71 -8.61 -4.22
C ILE A 115 17.65 -9.26 -3.33
N VAL A 116 18.02 -10.34 -2.66
CA VAL A 116 17.19 -11.05 -1.71
C VAL A 116 17.72 -10.77 -0.31
N LEU A 117 16.89 -10.17 0.53
CA LEU A 117 17.19 -9.88 1.93
C LEU A 117 16.40 -10.84 2.81
N LYS A 118 17.08 -11.61 3.66
CA LYS A 118 16.41 -12.47 4.64
C LYS A 118 16.20 -11.75 5.97
N LEU A 119 14.96 -11.75 6.42
CA LEU A 119 14.50 -11.08 7.62
C LEU A 119 13.93 -12.13 8.58
N GLU A 120 14.34 -12.10 9.83
CA GLU A 120 13.65 -12.82 10.90
C GLU A 120 12.80 -11.84 11.71
N SER A 121 11.53 -12.16 11.92
CA SER A 121 10.65 -11.41 12.81
C SER A 121 10.12 -12.31 13.92
N THR A 122 10.30 -11.87 15.17
CA THR A 122 9.76 -12.55 16.35
C THR A 122 8.60 -11.73 16.89
N GLY A 123 7.43 -12.35 17.02
CA GLY A 123 6.26 -11.76 17.67
C GLY A 123 6.10 -12.33 19.07
N GLU A 124 5.88 -11.46 20.05
CA GLU A 124 5.73 -11.80 21.47
C GLU A 124 4.35 -11.36 21.96
N VAL A 125 3.61 -12.28 22.58
CA VAL A 125 2.32 -12.05 23.24
C VAL A 125 2.33 -12.70 24.62
N GLY A 126 2.29 -11.87 25.66
CA GLY A 126 2.38 -12.33 27.05
C GLY A 126 3.74 -12.95 27.39
N GLU A 127 3.77 -13.89 28.33
CA GLU A 127 5.00 -14.57 28.77
C GLU A 127 5.29 -15.88 28.01
N ARG A 128 4.32 -16.37 27.22
CA ARG A 128 4.33 -17.74 26.70
C ARG A 128 4.24 -17.85 25.18
N GLY A 129 3.67 -16.85 24.51
CA GLY A 129 3.50 -16.87 23.06
C GLY A 129 4.63 -16.13 22.37
N ASN A 130 5.65 -16.87 21.93
CA ASN A 130 6.67 -16.34 21.01
C ASN A 130 6.62 -17.14 19.72
N GLU A 131 6.49 -16.44 18.59
CA GLU A 131 6.45 -17.04 17.26
C GLU A 131 7.48 -16.35 16.38
N VAL A 132 8.21 -17.14 15.58
CA VAL A 132 9.29 -16.65 14.73
C VAL A 132 8.93 -16.93 13.27
N ILE A 133 9.05 -15.89 12.45
CA ILE A 133 8.83 -15.96 11.01
C ILE A 133 10.10 -15.51 10.31
N GLU A 134 10.57 -16.32 9.36
CA GLU A 134 11.57 -15.90 8.39
C GLU A 134 10.89 -15.44 7.11
N ALA A 135 11.33 -14.33 6.54
CA ALA A 135 10.79 -13.77 5.33
C ALA A 135 11.90 -13.35 4.35
N ASP A 136 11.76 -13.74 3.09
CA ASP A 136 12.59 -13.22 2.00
C ASP A 136 11.94 -11.98 1.39
N LEU A 137 12.69 -10.88 1.33
CA LEU A 137 12.31 -9.64 0.66
C LEU A 137 13.11 -9.47 -0.63
N TYR A 138 12.44 -9.20 -1.74
CA TYR A 138 13.03 -9.15 -3.07
C TYR A 138 13.09 -7.73 -3.61
N LEU A 139 14.26 -7.29 -4.08
CA LEU A 139 14.48 -6.02 -4.75
C LEU A 139 14.96 -6.29 -6.18
N THR A 140 14.33 -5.68 -7.18
CA THR A 140 14.71 -5.84 -8.59
C THR A 140 15.16 -4.52 -9.19
N ASN A 141 16.16 -4.57 -10.07
CA ASN A 141 16.62 -3.42 -10.82
C ASN A 141 15.81 -3.31 -12.13
N SER A 142 14.96 -2.29 -12.25
CA SER A 142 14.00 -2.11 -13.36
C SER A 142 14.64 -1.72 -14.73
N THR A 143 15.90 -2.05 -14.99
CA THR A 143 16.65 -1.61 -16.19
C THR A 143 16.26 -2.30 -17.51
N GLY A 144 15.16 -3.06 -17.54
CA GLY A 144 14.76 -3.89 -18.69
C GLY A 144 14.00 -3.21 -19.84
N VAL A 145 13.88 -1.87 -19.91
CA VAL A 145 13.21 -1.20 -21.04
C VAL A 145 14.25 -0.49 -21.93
N PRO A 146 14.29 -0.75 -23.25
CA PRO A 146 15.23 -0.11 -24.16
C PRO A 146 15.09 1.42 -24.09
N THR A 147 16.18 2.11 -23.80
CA THR A 147 16.25 3.57 -23.84
C THR A 147 16.24 4.03 -25.30
N LEU A 148 15.21 4.79 -25.69
CA LEU A 148 15.28 5.62 -26.89
C LEU A 148 16.27 6.78 -26.64
N PRO A 149 16.99 7.25 -27.67
CA PRO A 149 18.00 8.30 -27.52
C PRO A 149 17.39 9.57 -26.93
N ILE A 150 17.99 10.04 -25.84
CA ILE A 150 17.64 11.28 -25.15
C ILE A 150 17.97 12.45 -26.11
N PRO A 151 17.00 13.32 -26.45
CA PRO A 151 17.29 14.49 -27.26
C PRO A 151 18.19 15.44 -26.45
N THR A 152 19.36 15.77 -27.01
CA THR A 152 20.38 16.67 -26.45
C THR A 152 19.96 18.14 -26.53
N GLY A 153 18.82 18.48 -25.93
CA GLY A 153 18.43 19.86 -25.65
C GLY A 153 18.96 20.27 -24.27
N ASN A 154 19.55 21.47 -24.18
CA ASN A 154 20.11 22.02 -22.93
C ASN A 154 19.19 21.74 -21.73
N GLU A 155 19.73 21.02 -20.74
CA GLU A 155 19.03 20.73 -19.50
C GLU A 155 18.50 22.03 -18.87
N PRO A 156 17.22 22.11 -18.49
CA PRO A 156 16.79 23.19 -17.61
C PRO A 156 17.60 23.08 -16.32
N VAL A 157 18.22 24.20 -15.93
CA VAL A 157 19.05 24.33 -14.72
C VAL A 157 18.33 23.70 -13.52
N ARG A 158 18.88 22.58 -13.03
CA ARG A 158 18.43 21.92 -11.80
C ARG A 158 18.70 22.83 -10.61
N ARG A 159 17.65 23.37 -9.99
CA ARG A 159 17.73 23.82 -8.59
C ARG A 159 17.80 22.59 -7.70
N SER A 160 18.80 22.56 -6.82
CA SER A 160 18.89 21.68 -5.66
C SER A 160 17.57 21.68 -4.88
N ASP A 161 17.17 20.50 -4.38
CA ASP A 161 16.02 20.17 -3.53
C ASP A 161 15.12 21.35 -3.08
N PRO A 162 13.81 21.36 -3.39
CA PRO A 162 12.92 22.37 -2.85
C PRO A 162 12.53 21.99 -1.41
N GLY A 163 13.41 22.31 -0.47
CA GLY A 163 12.94 22.93 0.76
C GLY A 163 12.27 24.26 0.37
N CYS A 164 11.10 24.54 0.95
CA CYS A 164 10.23 25.67 0.64
C CYS A 164 11.00 26.95 0.24
N ILE A 165 10.78 27.44 -1.00
CA ILE A 165 11.14 28.82 -1.33
C ILE A 165 9.95 29.67 -0.91
N GLU A 166 10.04 30.28 0.27
CA GLU A 166 9.16 31.38 0.63
C GLU A 166 9.29 32.47 -0.44
N LYS A 167 8.20 32.82 -1.10
CA LYS A 167 8.13 34.09 -1.82
C LYS A 167 7.83 35.16 -0.79
N GLU A 168 8.64 36.20 -0.78
CA GLU A 168 8.58 37.36 0.11
C GLU A 168 7.25 38.15 0.06
N ASN A 169 6.25 37.75 -0.73
CA ASN A 169 4.92 38.38 -0.75
C ASN A 169 3.84 37.40 -1.27
N GLY A 170 3.07 36.79 -0.37
CA GLY A 170 1.79 36.12 -0.67
C GLY A 170 1.81 34.59 -0.63
N ASN A 171 1.18 34.05 0.41
CA ASN A 171 1.05 32.64 0.79
C ASN A 171 0.61 31.72 -0.37
N ASN A 172 1.49 30.82 -0.83
CA ASN A 172 1.13 29.55 -1.47
C ASN A 172 2.13 28.50 -0.96
N CYS A 173 1.78 27.80 0.12
CA CYS A 173 2.56 26.66 0.61
C CYS A 173 2.37 25.46 -0.31
N LEU A 174 3.48 24.81 -0.69
CA LEU A 174 3.43 23.42 -1.14
C LEU A 174 2.97 22.57 0.05
N THR A 175 1.73 22.08 0.03
CA THR A 175 1.33 21.03 0.96
C THR A 175 1.82 19.70 0.38
N THR A 176 2.95 19.20 0.87
CA THR A 176 3.35 17.81 0.63
C THR A 176 2.42 16.93 1.46
N VAL A 177 1.57 16.15 0.79
CA VAL A 177 0.73 15.15 1.46
C VAL A 177 1.53 13.86 1.49
N GLU A 178 2.20 13.61 2.61
CA GLU A 178 2.96 12.39 2.82
C GLU A 178 2.01 11.25 3.23
N GLU A 179 1.74 10.36 2.27
CA GLU A 179 1.28 8.99 2.47
C GLU A 179 -0.22 8.80 2.84
N PHE A 180 -0.88 7.86 2.13
CA PHE A 180 -2.28 7.39 2.25
C PHE A 180 -3.23 8.23 3.11
N SER A 181 -3.48 9.47 2.74
CA SER A 181 -4.52 10.28 3.36
C SER A 181 -5.84 9.99 2.66
N ASP A 182 -6.83 9.41 3.35
CA ASP A 182 -8.22 9.36 2.87
C ASP A 182 -8.81 10.76 3.03
N ILE A 183 -8.55 11.62 2.02
CA ILE A 183 -9.02 13.00 2.06
C ILE A 183 -10.43 13.03 1.47
N PRO A 184 -11.44 13.49 2.23
CA PRO A 184 -12.81 13.54 1.74
C PRO A 184 -12.95 14.45 0.52
N ILE A 185 -12.28 15.60 0.52
CA ILE A 185 -12.26 16.54 -0.60
C ILE A 185 -10.90 17.22 -0.65
N LEU A 186 -10.18 17.09 -1.76
CA LEU A 186 -9.02 17.95 -2.05
C LEU A 186 -9.48 19.09 -2.96
N THR A 187 -9.30 20.35 -2.53
CA THR A 187 -9.57 21.52 -3.36
C THR A 187 -8.27 22.27 -3.63
N LEU A 188 -7.87 22.37 -4.91
CA LEU A 188 -6.78 23.24 -5.33
C LEU A 188 -7.34 24.62 -5.70
N GLN A 189 -6.72 25.69 -5.22
CA GLN A 189 -6.99 27.05 -5.66
C GLN A 189 -6.16 27.43 -6.89
N LYS A 190 -6.43 28.62 -7.42
CA LYS A 190 -5.75 29.16 -8.61
C LYS A 190 -4.24 29.26 -8.38
N GLY A 191 -3.46 28.63 -9.27
CA GLY A 191 -1.99 28.70 -9.24
C GLY A 191 -1.36 27.93 -8.08
N GLU A 192 -2.13 27.09 -7.38
CA GLU A 192 -1.60 26.16 -6.39
C GLU A 192 -0.94 24.95 -7.07
N TYR A 193 0.10 24.46 -6.40
CA TYR A 193 0.85 23.28 -6.78
C TYR A 193 0.86 22.32 -5.60
N ILE A 194 0.25 21.15 -5.78
CA ILE A 194 0.27 20.09 -4.76
C ILE A 194 1.08 18.92 -5.29
N PHE A 195 1.94 18.40 -4.42
CA PHE A 195 2.77 17.24 -4.70
C PHE A 195 2.42 16.11 -3.71
N GLY A 196 1.96 14.99 -4.25
CA GLY A 196 1.62 13.81 -3.46
C GLY A 196 2.34 12.56 -3.97
N ASN A 197 2.61 11.60 -3.08
CA ASN A 197 3.12 10.28 -3.48
C ASN A 197 1.98 9.37 -3.94
N HIS A 198 1.25 8.80 -2.99
CA HIS A 198 -0.02 8.09 -3.21
C HIS A 198 -1.14 8.96 -2.68
N LEU A 199 -2.24 9.06 -3.42
CA LEU A 199 -3.35 9.92 -3.02
C LEU A 199 -4.66 9.16 -3.17
N ILE A 200 -5.43 9.06 -2.08
CA ILE A 200 -6.77 8.47 -2.07
C ILE A 200 -7.76 9.56 -1.73
N LEU A 201 -8.63 9.90 -2.68
CA LEU A 201 -9.60 10.97 -2.54
C LEU A 201 -11.00 10.42 -2.68
N ASN A 202 -11.94 10.92 -1.88
CA ASN A 202 -13.35 10.75 -2.22
C ASN A 202 -13.72 11.65 -3.41
N ASN A 203 -13.39 12.94 -3.31
CA ASN A 203 -13.63 13.91 -4.38
C ASN A 203 -12.38 14.76 -4.63
N LEU A 204 -12.07 15.02 -5.89
CA LEU A 204 -11.01 15.95 -6.29
C LEU A 204 -11.63 17.16 -6.96
N LYS A 205 -11.41 18.36 -6.41
CA LYS A 205 -11.82 19.62 -7.01
C LYS A 205 -10.59 20.45 -7.35
N ILE A 206 -10.39 20.77 -8.62
CA ILE A 206 -9.32 21.67 -9.06
C ILE A 206 -9.97 22.97 -9.50
N GLY A 207 -9.83 24.00 -8.66
CA GLY A 207 -10.29 25.35 -8.93
C GLY A 207 -9.57 25.90 -10.15
N GLY A 208 -10.34 26.60 -10.99
CA GLY A 208 -9.86 27.04 -12.29
C GLY A 208 -9.05 28.31 -12.20
N GLY A 209 -8.26 28.55 -13.25
CA GLY A 209 -7.39 29.70 -13.38
C GLY A 209 -6.02 29.29 -13.88
N ASN A 210 -5.27 30.24 -14.44
CA ASN A 210 -3.98 29.96 -15.07
C ASN A 210 -3.07 29.11 -14.17
N ASP A 211 -2.85 27.87 -14.61
CA ASP A 211 -1.78 26.97 -14.18
C ASP A 211 -1.96 26.21 -12.85
N SER A 212 -3.20 25.95 -12.42
CA SER A 212 -3.42 25.04 -11.28
C SER A 212 -2.98 23.61 -11.63
N THR A 213 -1.97 23.11 -10.90
CA THR A 213 -1.29 21.85 -11.23
C THR A 213 -1.27 20.89 -10.03
N LEU A 214 -1.86 19.72 -10.18
CA LEU A 214 -1.73 18.62 -9.23
C LEU A 214 -0.76 17.58 -9.79
N ILE A 215 0.31 17.27 -9.06
CA ILE A 215 1.28 16.23 -9.41
C ILE A 215 1.23 15.11 -8.38
N VAL A 216 0.91 13.90 -8.83
CA VAL A 216 0.93 12.67 -8.04
C VAL A 216 2.01 11.75 -8.58
N ARG A 217 3.01 11.40 -7.75
CA ARG A 217 4.17 10.61 -8.18
C ARG A 217 3.90 9.13 -8.40
N LYS A 218 2.95 8.58 -7.66
CA LYS A 218 2.57 7.17 -7.74
C LYS A 218 1.11 7.12 -8.14
N ASP A 219 0.28 6.44 -7.37
CA ASP A 219 -1.08 6.15 -7.77
C ASP A 219 -2.04 7.19 -7.22
N LEU A 220 -3.00 7.59 -8.06
CA LEU A 220 -4.12 8.44 -7.70
C LEU A 220 -5.40 7.62 -7.73
N TYR A 221 -6.03 7.45 -6.58
CA TYR A 221 -7.30 6.77 -6.42
C TYR A 221 -8.39 7.80 -6.08
N ILE A 222 -9.42 7.87 -6.90
CA ILE A 222 -10.57 8.76 -6.71
C ILE A 222 -11.83 7.90 -6.64
N ARG A 223 -12.49 7.89 -5.47
CA ARG A 223 -13.65 7.02 -5.23
C ARG A 223 -14.92 7.52 -5.91
N LYS A 224 -15.17 8.83 -5.87
CA LYS A 224 -16.43 9.44 -6.36
C LYS A 224 -16.21 10.23 -7.64
N SER A 225 -15.84 11.51 -7.53
CA SER A 225 -15.74 12.42 -8.69
C SER A 225 -14.46 13.22 -8.72
N ILE A 226 -14.14 13.66 -9.95
CA ILE A 226 -13.17 14.70 -10.22
C ILE A 226 -13.87 15.86 -10.93
N HIS A 227 -13.72 17.05 -10.36
CA HIS A 227 -14.22 18.29 -10.92
C HIS A 227 -13.03 19.21 -11.15
N SER A 228 -12.66 19.35 -12.41
CA SER A 228 -11.64 20.29 -12.86
C SER A 228 -12.30 21.47 -13.57
N GLN A 229 -11.90 22.69 -13.23
CA GLN A 229 -12.27 23.88 -13.98
C GLN A 229 -11.22 24.20 -15.06
N ASN A 230 -11.32 25.39 -15.67
CA ASN A 230 -10.48 25.78 -16.80
C ASN A 230 -8.99 25.88 -16.43
N HIS A 231 -8.10 25.53 -17.37
CA HIS A 231 -6.63 25.64 -17.26
C HIS A 231 -6.00 24.76 -16.17
N THR A 232 -6.49 23.54 -16.04
CA THR A 232 -6.01 22.59 -15.02
C THR A 232 -5.06 21.56 -15.61
N CYS A 233 -3.99 21.26 -14.88
CA CYS A 233 -3.05 20.20 -15.20
C CYS A 233 -3.09 19.13 -14.09
N LEU A 234 -3.47 17.91 -14.44
CA LEU A 234 -3.37 16.76 -13.55
C LEU A 234 -2.30 15.80 -14.07
N ILE A 235 -1.25 15.57 -13.30
CA ILE A 235 -0.13 14.72 -13.67
C ILE A 235 -0.06 13.56 -12.67
N VAL A 236 -0.22 12.33 -13.15
CA VAL A 236 -0.14 11.09 -12.37
C VAL A 236 0.98 10.23 -12.96
N GLN A 237 2.08 10.11 -12.25
CA GLN A 237 3.25 9.33 -12.68
C GLN A 237 3.07 7.81 -12.49
N GLY A 238 2.18 7.37 -11.61
CA GLY A 238 1.71 5.98 -11.52
C GLY A 238 0.39 5.77 -12.24
N SER A 239 -0.49 4.97 -11.63
CA SER A 239 -1.81 4.64 -12.17
C SER A 239 -2.91 5.56 -11.63
N LEU A 240 -3.93 5.82 -12.45
CA LEU A 240 -5.12 6.58 -12.07
C LEU A 240 -6.32 5.63 -12.01
N SER A 241 -6.98 5.55 -10.86
CA SER A 241 -8.23 4.80 -10.68
C SER A 241 -9.37 5.73 -10.31
N LEU A 242 -10.40 5.80 -11.14
CA LEU A 242 -11.65 6.52 -10.89
C LEU A 242 -12.79 5.51 -10.78
N LEU A 243 -13.19 5.20 -9.54
CA LEU A 243 -14.12 4.10 -9.23
C LEU A 243 -15.60 4.49 -9.38
N ASN A 244 -15.92 5.78 -9.25
CA ASN A 244 -17.29 6.31 -9.26
C ASN A 244 -18.30 5.45 -8.49
N GLU A 245 -18.01 5.17 -7.22
CA GLU A 245 -18.78 4.24 -6.37
C GLU A 245 -20.25 4.66 -6.16
N THR A 246 -20.60 5.91 -6.47
CA THR A 246 -21.96 6.46 -6.29
C THR A 246 -22.55 6.89 -7.62
N TYR A 247 -23.43 6.07 -8.18
CA TYR A 247 -24.08 6.25 -9.49
C TYR A 247 -24.96 7.51 -9.64
N LEU A 248 -25.28 8.23 -8.55
CA LEU A 248 -26.49 9.05 -8.53
C LEU A 248 -26.32 10.57 -8.64
N GLU A 249 -25.21 11.20 -8.28
CA GLU A 249 -25.14 12.69 -8.29
C GLU A 249 -23.75 13.29 -8.56
N ASN A 250 -22.76 12.46 -8.87
CA ASN A 250 -21.36 12.90 -8.92
C ASN A 250 -20.84 12.90 -10.36
N GLU A 251 -21.28 13.89 -11.13
CA GLU A 251 -20.75 14.12 -12.48
C GLU A 251 -19.27 14.44 -12.40
N THR A 252 -18.47 13.59 -13.04
CA THR A 252 -17.08 13.92 -13.33
C THR A 252 -17.08 15.01 -14.40
N TYR A 253 -16.50 16.17 -14.08
CA TYR A 253 -16.52 17.34 -14.95
C TYR A 253 -15.11 17.83 -15.24
N PHE A 254 -14.79 18.00 -16.52
CA PHE A 254 -13.56 18.61 -16.98
C PHE A 254 -13.86 19.87 -17.78
N GLY A 255 -13.52 21.01 -17.18
CA GLY A 255 -13.60 22.31 -17.81
C GLY A 255 -12.69 22.42 -19.03
N ASN A 256 -12.74 23.58 -19.67
CA ASN A 256 -11.98 23.89 -20.88
C ASN A 256 -10.46 23.93 -20.60
N LYS A 257 -9.62 23.38 -21.46
CA LYS A 257 -8.16 23.39 -21.28
C LYS A 257 -7.71 22.63 -20.03
N THR A 258 -8.40 21.52 -19.74
CA THR A 258 -7.96 20.56 -18.72
C THR A 258 -7.12 19.47 -19.38
N TYR A 259 -5.93 19.23 -18.86
CA TYR A 259 -5.05 18.19 -19.37
C TYR A 259 -4.69 17.20 -18.26
N ILE A 260 -4.91 15.92 -18.54
CA ILE A 260 -4.56 14.83 -17.63
C ILE A 260 -3.48 13.98 -18.26
N PHE A 261 -2.41 13.76 -17.52
CA PHE A 261 -1.26 12.97 -17.94
C PHE A 261 -1.12 11.78 -17.00
N VAL A 262 -1.30 10.56 -17.49
CA VAL A 262 -1.15 9.33 -16.72
C VAL A 262 -0.08 8.46 -17.33
N TYR A 263 0.96 8.19 -16.57
CA TYR A 263 2.12 7.42 -17.04
C TYR A 263 1.96 5.91 -16.85
N GLY A 264 1.20 5.48 -15.85
CA GLY A 264 0.78 4.11 -15.63
C GLY A 264 -0.57 3.80 -16.27
N ASP A 265 -1.30 2.88 -15.65
CA ASP A 265 -2.60 2.41 -16.13
C ASP A 265 -3.72 3.34 -15.68
N VAL A 266 -4.81 3.36 -16.45
CA VAL A 266 -6.01 4.12 -16.14
C VAL A 266 -7.18 3.17 -15.99
N ASN A 267 -7.78 3.12 -14.80
CA ASN A 267 -8.98 2.35 -14.51
C ASN A 267 -10.16 3.30 -14.29
N LEU A 268 -11.12 3.27 -15.19
CA LEU A 268 -12.29 4.13 -15.18
C LEU A 268 -13.55 3.30 -14.99
N PHE A 269 -14.47 3.80 -14.19
CA PHE A 269 -15.80 3.23 -14.12
C PHE A 269 -16.69 3.64 -15.31
N ASP A 270 -16.54 4.87 -15.80
CA ASP A 270 -17.25 5.40 -16.96
C ASP A 270 -16.39 6.40 -17.75
N VAL A 271 -16.65 6.53 -19.06
CA VAL A 271 -15.90 7.35 -20.04
C VAL A 271 -16.61 8.63 -20.47
N THR A 272 -17.87 8.81 -20.07
CA THR A 272 -18.73 9.90 -20.52
C THR A 272 -18.18 11.30 -20.19
N ALA A 273 -17.27 11.42 -19.23
CA ALA A 273 -16.80 12.70 -18.71
C ALA A 273 -15.76 13.44 -19.57
N PHE A 274 -15.10 12.80 -20.53
CA PHE A 274 -13.81 13.30 -21.06
C PHE A 274 -13.87 14.13 -22.35
N GLN A 275 -15.05 14.56 -22.80
CA GLN A 275 -15.20 15.24 -24.10
C GLN A 275 -15.42 16.75 -23.97
N THR A 276 -14.35 17.53 -23.92
CA THR A 276 -14.43 18.98 -24.21
C THR A 276 -13.40 19.37 -25.27
N ARG A 277 -13.73 20.37 -26.11
CA ARG A 277 -12.99 20.68 -27.35
C ARG A 277 -11.51 21.05 -27.18
N ASN A 278 -11.09 21.44 -25.97
CA ASN A 278 -9.70 21.78 -25.68
C ASN A 278 -9.15 21.06 -24.44
N SER A 279 -9.72 19.92 -24.08
CA SER A 279 -9.19 19.09 -23.00
C SER A 279 -8.67 17.79 -23.57
N GLY A 280 -7.71 17.17 -22.89
CA GLY A 280 -7.08 15.96 -23.37
C GLY A 280 -6.58 15.09 -22.24
N ILE A 281 -6.64 13.78 -22.47
CA ILE A 281 -6.02 12.81 -21.59
C ILE A 281 -4.96 12.07 -22.37
N TYR A 282 -3.80 11.95 -21.74
CA TYR A 282 -2.64 11.28 -22.30
C TYR A 282 -2.29 10.11 -21.40
N ILE A 283 -2.34 8.91 -21.95
CA ILE A 283 -2.19 7.67 -21.19
C ILE A 283 -1.09 6.82 -21.81
N ASN A 284 -0.04 6.54 -21.04
CA ASN A 284 1.05 5.71 -21.49
C ASN A 284 0.77 4.21 -21.23
N GLY A 285 0.22 3.85 -20.07
CA GLY A 285 -0.20 2.47 -19.75
C GLY A 285 -1.50 2.04 -20.41
N ASP A 286 -2.11 0.98 -19.90
CA ASP A 286 -3.36 0.42 -20.41
C ASP A 286 -4.59 1.18 -19.89
N VAL A 287 -5.69 1.13 -20.65
CA VAL A 287 -6.96 1.74 -20.26
C VAL A 287 -7.95 0.63 -19.95
N TYR A 288 -8.54 0.67 -18.76
CA TYR A 288 -9.57 -0.24 -18.29
C TYR A 288 -10.87 0.54 -18.08
N ILE A 289 -11.98 0.04 -18.59
CA ILE A 289 -13.32 0.56 -18.33
C ILE A 289 -14.14 -0.55 -17.68
N LYS A 290 -14.67 -0.30 -16.48
CA LYS A 290 -15.42 -1.30 -15.70
C LYS A 290 -14.63 -2.61 -15.56
N GLY A 291 -13.33 -2.48 -15.29
CA GLY A 291 -12.39 -3.60 -15.15
C GLY A 291 -12.01 -4.34 -16.43
N LYS A 292 -12.51 -3.91 -17.61
CA LYS A 292 -12.14 -4.51 -18.90
C LYS A 292 -11.14 -3.64 -19.64
N LYS A 293 -10.03 -4.23 -20.07
CA LYS A 293 -9.04 -3.56 -20.93
C LYS A 293 -9.67 -3.16 -22.26
N ILE A 294 -9.41 -1.93 -22.70
CA ILE A 294 -9.90 -1.37 -23.96
C ILE A 294 -8.74 -1.25 -24.94
N ASP A 295 -8.84 -1.96 -26.06
CA ASP A 295 -7.85 -2.01 -27.12
C ASP A 295 -8.56 -1.98 -28.50
N PRO A 296 -8.26 -1.04 -29.41
CA PRO A 296 -7.29 0.06 -29.27
C PRO A 296 -7.71 1.08 -28.20
N LYS A 297 -6.72 1.82 -27.66
CA LYS A 297 -6.97 2.91 -26.71
C LYS A 297 -8.04 3.86 -27.26
N PRO A 298 -8.95 4.36 -26.42
CA PRO A 298 -9.97 5.31 -26.87
C PRO A 298 -9.37 6.53 -27.57
N THR A 299 -10.08 7.12 -28.53
CA THR A 299 -9.59 8.26 -29.31
C THR A 299 -9.27 9.50 -28.48
N TRP A 300 -9.90 9.63 -27.30
CA TRP A 300 -9.63 10.70 -26.33
C TRP A 300 -8.37 10.46 -25.49
N ALA A 301 -7.84 9.22 -25.48
CA ALA A 301 -6.61 8.82 -24.81
C ALA A 301 -5.45 8.81 -25.80
N SER A 302 -4.98 10.00 -26.16
CA SER A 302 -3.87 10.14 -27.11
C SER A 302 -2.52 9.79 -26.48
N SER A 303 -1.55 9.43 -27.32
CA SER A 303 -0.15 9.32 -26.88
C SER A 303 0.38 10.68 -26.45
N PHE A 304 1.30 10.69 -25.48
CA PHE A 304 1.93 11.91 -24.96
C PHE A 304 2.46 12.82 -26.09
N PRO A 305 2.24 14.14 -26.02
CA PRO A 305 2.84 15.07 -26.96
C PRO A 305 4.35 15.07 -26.79
N VAL A 306 5.10 15.10 -27.89
CA VAL A 306 6.57 15.10 -27.90
C VAL A 306 7.15 16.43 -27.40
N ASN A 307 6.33 17.49 -27.38
CA ASN A 307 6.73 18.82 -26.94
C ASN A 307 6.52 19.00 -25.43
N THR A 308 7.43 19.72 -24.78
CA THR A 308 7.50 19.91 -23.31
C THR A 308 6.32 20.67 -22.68
N ALA A 309 5.40 21.22 -23.47
CA ALA A 309 4.22 21.92 -22.98
C ALA A 309 3.03 21.77 -23.93
N THR A 310 1.82 21.75 -23.36
CA THR A 310 0.60 21.97 -24.16
C THR A 310 0.50 23.43 -24.58
N LYS A 311 -0.27 23.72 -25.64
CA LYS A 311 -0.50 25.10 -26.12
C LYS A 311 -1.06 26.05 -25.05
N ASP A 312 -1.62 25.51 -23.98
CA ASP A 312 -2.37 26.23 -22.94
C ASP A 312 -1.66 26.25 -21.58
N GLY A 313 -0.36 25.93 -21.52
CA GLY A 313 0.47 26.18 -20.33
C GLY A 313 0.69 25.00 -19.40
N CYS A 314 0.10 23.82 -19.66
CA CYS A 314 0.50 22.62 -18.92
C CYS A 314 1.90 22.20 -19.36
N ASN A 315 2.89 22.57 -18.55
CA ASN A 315 4.24 22.08 -18.68
C ASN A 315 4.23 20.59 -18.34
N LEU A 316 4.58 19.76 -19.33
CA LEU A 316 4.81 18.35 -19.05
C LEU A 316 6.01 18.26 -18.11
N PRO A 317 6.00 17.35 -17.14
CA PRO A 317 7.15 17.11 -16.26
C PRO A 317 8.34 16.45 -17.00
N GLY A 318 8.52 16.69 -18.31
CA GLY A 318 9.33 15.89 -19.23
C GLY A 318 8.63 14.57 -19.58
N TYR A 319 9.32 13.67 -20.29
CA TYR A 319 8.94 12.25 -20.29
C TYR A 319 8.87 11.87 -18.82
N GLY A 320 7.64 11.70 -18.31
CA GLY A 320 7.41 11.42 -16.90
C GLY A 320 8.36 10.34 -16.47
N TYR A 321 8.83 10.49 -15.24
CA TYR A 321 9.82 9.67 -14.60
C TYR A 321 9.38 8.20 -14.65
N LYS A 322 9.49 7.54 -15.82
CA LYS A 322 9.85 6.13 -15.89
C LYS A 322 11.11 6.14 -15.09
N ASP A 323 11.04 5.51 -13.93
CA ASP A 323 12.16 5.30 -13.03
C ASP A 323 13.19 4.48 -13.82
N LEU A 324 13.88 5.14 -14.76
CA LEU A 324 14.88 4.56 -15.67
C LEU A 324 16.12 4.14 -14.89
N THR A 325 16.11 4.41 -13.59
CA THR A 325 17.15 4.04 -12.67
C THR A 325 16.52 3.66 -11.33
N LYS A 326 16.89 2.46 -10.87
CA LYS A 326 17.08 2.06 -9.46
C LYS A 326 15.99 1.19 -8.84
N TRP A 327 16.53 0.24 -8.09
CA TRP A 327 15.91 -0.84 -7.35
C TRP A 327 14.50 -0.54 -6.83
N ARG A 328 13.58 -1.47 -7.10
CA ARG A 328 12.22 -1.46 -6.56
C ARG A 328 12.00 -2.73 -5.74
N LEU A 329 11.34 -2.58 -4.60
CA LEU A 329 10.88 -3.71 -3.80
C LEU A 329 9.71 -4.40 -4.52
N ILE A 330 9.83 -5.71 -4.73
CA ILE A 330 8.76 -6.54 -5.28
C ILE A 330 7.81 -6.86 -4.12
N GLU A 331 6.50 -6.80 -4.39
CA GLU A 331 5.45 -7.21 -3.46
C GLU A 331 5.34 -8.75 -3.37
N LYS A 332 6.49 -9.40 -3.16
CA LYS A 332 6.58 -10.84 -2.96
C LYS A 332 7.28 -11.07 -1.63
N ILE A 333 6.58 -11.72 -0.72
CA ILE A 333 7.11 -12.13 0.59
C ILE A 333 7.00 -13.65 0.62
N ASN A 334 8.13 -14.33 0.73
CA ASN A 334 8.13 -15.77 1.00
C ASN A 334 8.37 -15.93 2.51
N ALA A 335 7.29 -16.19 3.26
CA ALA A 335 7.35 -16.41 4.69
C ALA A 335 7.46 -17.91 5.02
N THR A 336 8.40 -18.26 5.89
CA THR A 336 8.56 -19.59 6.48
C THR A 336 8.32 -19.50 7.98
N TYR A 337 7.44 -20.35 8.49
CA TYR A 337 7.06 -20.41 9.90
C TYR A 337 7.93 -21.48 10.58
N LYS A 338 8.62 -21.10 11.67
CA LYS A 338 9.51 -22.00 12.42
C LYS A 338 8.80 -22.74 13.54
#